data_AF-A0AAW2P806-F1
#
_entry.id   AF-A0AAW2P806-F1
#
_cell.length_a   1.000
_cell.length_b   1.000
_cell.length_c   1.000
_cell.angle_alpha   90.00
_cell.angle_beta   90.00
_cell.angle_gamma   90.00
#
_symmetry.space_group_name_H-M   'P 1'
#
loop_
_entity.id
_entity.type
_entity.pdbx_description
1 polymer ?
#
loop_
_entity_poly.entity_id
_entity_poly.type
_entity_poly.pdbx_seq_one_letter_code
_entity_poly.pdbx_strand_id
1 'polypeptide(L)'
;MLQLGIFQIKDVSYRPPGTEIDLLNGISFSLQEKSFGLIFGRSGSGKTTLLQVQMPDLLILDEPLAGLDWKARADVVKLLKYLKEKLTLLVVSHDLKELASLVDQSWRMEMDGVLKRERLPV
;
A
#
# COMPACT_ATOMS: atom_id res chain seq x y z
N MET A 1 -27.74 5.21 7.99
CA MET A 1 -26.42 5.69 7.51
C MET A 1 -25.36 4.95 8.31
N LEU A 2 -24.65 4.00 7.70
CA LEU A 2 -23.52 3.34 8.37
C LEU A 2 -22.29 4.21 8.18
N GLN A 3 -21.78 4.75 9.28
CA GLN A 3 -20.55 5.54 9.27
C GLN A 3 -19.38 4.58 9.06
N LEU A 4 -18.89 4.52 7.81
CA LEU A 4 -17.71 3.75 7.42
C LEU A 4 -16.49 4.32 8.17
N GLY A 5 -15.98 3.59 9.16
CA GLY A 5 -14.67 3.89 9.75
C GLY A 5 -13.60 3.82 8.67
N ILE A 6 -12.71 4.83 8.62
CA ILE A 6 -11.66 4.98 7.60
C ILE A 6 -10.66 3.81 7.63
N PHE A 7 -10.51 3.15 8.78
CA PHE A 7 -9.59 2.03 8.97
C PHE A 7 -10.23 0.92 9.81
N GLN A 8 -10.25 -0.30 9.30
CA GLN A 8 -10.77 -1.48 9.99
C GLN A 8 -9.80 -2.66 9.84
N ILE A 9 -9.51 -3.28 10.98
CA ILE A 9 -8.80 -4.55 11.09
C ILE A 9 -9.82 -5.58 11.59
N LYS A 10 -9.92 -6.71 10.90
CA LYS A 10 -10.86 -7.79 11.24
C LYS A 10 -10.16 -9.14 11.18
N ASP A 11 -10.29 -9.88 12.27
CA ASP A 11 -9.90 -11.28 12.43
C ASP A 11 -8.46 -11.61 12.01
N VAL A 12 -7.52 -10.75 12.42
CA VAL A 12 -6.11 -10.93 12.08
C VAL A 12 -5.43 -11.87 13.05
N SER A 13 -5.04 -13.02 12.53
CA SER A 13 -4.21 -14.01 13.22
C SER A 13 -2.91 -14.22 12.45
N TYR A 14 -1.80 -14.42 13.15
CA TYR A 14 -0.51 -14.65 12.53
C TYR A 14 0.40 -15.50 13.41
N ARG A 15 0.97 -16.53 12.78
CA ARG A 15 1.99 -17.41 13.33
C ARG A 15 3.23 -17.35 12.45
N PRO A 16 4.39 -16.94 12.99
CA PRO A 16 5.64 -16.99 12.25
C PRO A 16 5.99 -18.43 11.81
N PRO A 17 6.52 -18.63 10.60
CA PRO A 17 7.02 -19.93 10.15
C PRO A 17 8.08 -20.49 11.11
N GLY A 18 8.01 -21.79 11.39
CA GLY A 18 8.96 -22.46 12.29
C GLY A 18 8.70 -22.20 13.78
N THR A 19 7.58 -21.60 14.14
CA THR A 19 7.15 -21.41 15.52
C THR A 19 5.80 -22.08 15.79
N GLU A 20 5.58 -22.56 17.00
CA GLU A 20 4.28 -23.12 17.44
C GLU A 20 3.40 -22.09 18.15
N ILE A 21 3.91 -20.87 18.35
CA ILE A 21 3.25 -19.81 19.13
C ILE A 21 2.60 -18.81 18.17
N ASP A 22 1.30 -18.59 18.33
CA ASP A 22 0.60 -17.49 17.66
C ASP A 22 1.04 -16.14 18.24
N LEU A 23 1.55 -15.24 17.40
CA LEU A 23 1.91 -13.88 17.82
C LEU A 23 0.71 -12.94 17.77
N LEU A 24 -0.22 -13.17 16.86
CA LEU A 24 -1.50 -12.46 16.75
C LEU A 24 -2.62 -13.50 16.73
N ASN A 25 -3.71 -13.24 17.45
CA ASN A 25 -4.86 -14.15 17.57
C ASN A 25 -6.16 -13.34 17.52
N GLY A 26 -6.90 -13.46 16.42
CA GLY A 26 -8.23 -12.88 16.23
C GLY A 26 -8.30 -11.36 16.38
N ILE A 27 -7.22 -10.62 16.07
CA ILE A 27 -7.15 -9.17 16.31
C ILE A 27 -8.17 -8.44 15.42
N SER A 28 -9.11 -7.74 16.04
CA SER A 28 -10.13 -6.94 15.37
C SER A 28 -10.28 -5.59 16.05
N PHE A 29 -10.14 -4.49 15.31
CA PHE A 29 -10.41 -3.14 15.81
C PHE A 29 -10.66 -2.17 14.65
N SER A 30 -11.25 -1.01 14.94
CA SER A 30 -11.51 0.03 13.95
C SER A 30 -11.14 1.40 14.48
N LEU A 31 -10.69 2.29 13.61
CA LEU A 31 -10.43 3.68 13.93
C LEU A 31 -11.35 4.58 13.08
N GLN A 32 -12.02 5.52 13.72
CA GLN A 32 -12.93 6.45 13.05
C GLN A 32 -12.18 7.62 12.43
N GLU A 33 -12.80 8.33 11.51
CA GLU A 33 -12.26 9.58 10.97
C GLU A 33 -11.94 10.57 12.10
N LYS A 34 -10.81 11.31 11.97
CA LYS A 34 -10.35 12.33 12.93
C LYS A 34 -10.18 11.80 14.37
N SER A 35 -9.88 10.52 14.54
CA SER A 35 -9.60 9.93 15.85
C SER A 35 -8.12 9.54 16.02
N PHE A 36 -7.65 9.52 17.27
CA PHE A 36 -6.28 9.19 17.64
C PHE A 36 -6.24 7.80 18.28
N GLY A 37 -5.61 6.83 17.61
CA GLY A 37 -5.48 5.45 18.09
C GLY A 37 -4.10 5.16 18.66
N LEU A 38 -4.04 4.36 19.73
CA LEU A 38 -2.79 3.89 20.34
C LEU A 38 -2.82 2.38 20.55
N ILE A 39 -1.78 1.69 20.09
CA ILE A 39 -1.53 0.27 20.40
C ILE A 39 -0.30 0.21 21.31
N PHE A 40 -0.48 -0.24 22.56
CA PHE A 40 0.57 -0.28 23.59
C PHE A 40 0.66 -1.67 24.24
N GLY A 41 1.77 -1.96 24.91
CA GLY A 41 2.01 -3.25 25.56
C GLY A 41 3.49 -3.57 25.75
N ARG A 42 3.81 -4.64 26.48
CA ARG A 42 5.20 -5.08 26.77
C ARG A 42 6.02 -5.33 25.50
N SER A 43 7.35 -5.22 25.56
CA SER A 43 8.21 -5.64 24.45
C SER A 43 7.94 -7.11 24.09
N GLY A 44 7.91 -7.43 22.79
CA GLY A 44 7.58 -8.77 22.30
C GLY A 44 6.09 -9.11 22.19
N SER A 45 5.16 -8.22 22.58
CA SER A 45 3.71 -8.50 22.56
C SER A 45 3.05 -8.49 21.16
N GLY A 46 3.81 -8.60 20.07
CA GLY A 46 3.26 -8.62 18.71
C GLY A 46 2.85 -7.26 18.10
N LYS A 47 3.12 -6.11 18.73
CA LYS A 47 2.75 -4.78 18.19
C LYS A 47 3.37 -4.49 16.81
N THR A 48 4.68 -4.71 16.67
CA THR A 48 5.38 -4.55 15.39
C THR A 48 4.90 -5.56 14.37
N THR A 49 4.64 -6.80 14.80
CA THR A 49 4.09 -7.86 13.94
C THR A 49 2.69 -7.48 13.43
N LEU A 50 1.83 -6.91 14.28
CA LEU A 50 0.53 -6.39 13.89
C LEU A 50 0.66 -5.30 12.82
N LEU A 51 1.63 -4.39 12.96
CA LEU A 51 1.94 -3.42 11.91
C LEU A 51 2.45 -4.10 10.64
N GLN A 52 3.35 -5.08 10.71
CA GLN A 52 3.90 -5.74 9.51
C GLN A 52 2.88 -6.60 8.77
N VAL A 53 1.94 -7.22 9.50
CA VAL A 53 0.87 -8.04 8.93
C VAL A 53 -0.28 -7.17 8.39
N GLN A 54 -0.33 -5.87 8.73
CA GLN A 54 -1.43 -4.96 8.37
C GLN A 54 -1.01 -3.74 7.54
N MET A 55 0.25 -3.32 7.61
CA MET A 55 0.84 -2.33 6.71
C MET A 55 1.09 -3.09 5.41
N PRO A 56 0.28 -2.82 4.39
CA PRO A 56 0.02 -3.80 3.37
C PRO A 56 1.27 -3.99 2.51
N ASP A 57 1.30 -5.12 1.83
CA ASP A 57 2.02 -5.31 0.58
C ASP A 57 1.50 -4.33 -0.50
N LEU A 58 1.12 -3.08 -0.18
CA LEU A 58 0.53 -2.08 -1.08
C LEU A 58 1.11 -0.69 -0.77
N LEU A 59 1.87 -0.14 -1.71
CA LEU A 59 2.33 1.24 -1.68
C LEU A 59 1.58 2.05 -2.75
N ILE A 60 0.89 3.10 -2.33
CA ILE A 60 0.18 4.03 -3.21
C ILE A 60 0.99 5.32 -3.35
N LEU A 61 1.20 5.77 -4.58
CA LEU A 61 1.98 6.97 -4.89
C LEU A 61 1.20 7.87 -5.84
N ASP A 62 1.15 9.16 -5.52
CA ASP A 62 0.59 10.19 -6.39
C ASP A 62 1.73 11.00 -6.99
N GLU A 63 1.83 10.99 -8.32
CA GLU A 63 2.84 11.71 -9.12
C GLU A 63 4.29 11.56 -8.62
N PRO A 64 4.83 10.33 -8.48
CA PRO A 64 6.12 10.09 -7.82
C PRO A 64 7.33 10.68 -8.56
N LEU A 65 7.17 11.13 -9.81
CA LEU A 65 8.22 11.70 -10.65
C LEU A 65 8.07 13.23 -10.86
N ALA A 66 7.05 13.85 -10.25
CA ALA A 66 6.78 15.27 -10.46
C ALA A 66 7.89 16.15 -9.85
N GLY A 67 8.29 17.19 -10.59
CA GLY A 67 9.30 18.17 -10.16
C GLY A 67 10.75 17.63 -10.10
N LEU A 68 10.98 16.38 -10.50
CA LEU A 68 12.30 15.76 -10.53
C LEU A 68 12.99 15.96 -11.88
N ASP A 69 14.31 16.16 -11.85
CA ASP A 69 15.13 16.10 -13.07
C ASP A 69 15.30 14.66 -13.59
N TRP A 70 15.80 14.53 -14.82
CA TRP A 70 15.92 13.23 -15.50
C TRP A 70 16.75 12.19 -14.73
N LYS A 71 17.75 12.63 -13.94
CA LYS A 71 18.61 11.72 -13.18
C LYS A 71 17.90 11.23 -11.93
N ALA A 72 17.28 12.15 -11.18
CA ALA A 72 16.49 11.81 -10.00
C ALA A 72 15.30 10.92 -10.35
N ARG A 73 14.63 11.18 -11.48
CA ARG A 73 13.54 10.31 -11.96
C ARG A 73 14.01 8.89 -12.24
N ALA A 74 15.14 8.73 -12.93
CA ALA A 74 15.72 7.41 -13.19
C ALA A 74 16.05 6.65 -11.89
N ASP A 75 16.51 7.33 -10.85
CA ASP A 75 16.78 6.71 -9.55
C ASP A 75 15.49 6.32 -8.82
N VAL A 76 14.43 7.14 -8.89
CA VAL A 76 13.10 6.77 -8.37
C VAL A 76 12.53 5.57 -9.12
N VAL A 77 12.63 5.51 -10.45
CA VAL A 77 12.16 4.37 -11.24
C VAL A 77 12.88 3.07 -10.84
N LYS A 78 14.20 3.12 -10.59
CA LYS A 78 14.94 1.96 -10.07
C LYS A 78 14.44 1.54 -8.69
N LEU A 79 14.16 2.49 -7.81
CA LEU A 79 13.60 2.21 -6.49
C LEU A 79 12.22 1.56 -6.60
N LEU A 80 11.34 2.10 -7.43
CA LEU A 80 10.00 1.54 -7.68
C LEU A 80 10.10 0.11 -8.23
N LYS A 81 11.04 -0.15 -9.15
CA LYS A 81 11.29 -1.50 -9.65
C LYS A 81 11.69 -2.46 -8.53
N TYR A 82 12.60 -2.04 -7.65
CA TYR A 82 13.00 -2.86 -6.50
C TYR A 82 11.86 -3.09 -5.50
N LEU A 83 11.04 -2.07 -5.25
CA LEU A 83 9.89 -2.16 -4.35
C LEU A 83 8.78 -3.06 -4.91
N LYS A 84 8.56 -3.05 -6.23
CA LYS A 84 7.59 -3.91 -6.93
C LYS A 84 7.81 -5.40 -6.64
N GLU A 85 9.06 -5.84 -6.47
CA GLU A 85 9.40 -7.23 -6.15
C GLU A 85 8.93 -7.67 -4.75
N LYS A 86 8.55 -6.72 -3.90
CA LYS A 86 8.22 -6.93 -2.48
C LYS A 86 6.85 -6.41 -2.08
N LEU A 87 6.29 -5.50 -2.88
CA LEU A 87 5.05 -4.78 -2.62
C LEU A 87 4.24 -4.69 -3.91
N THR A 88 2.93 -4.77 -3.79
CA THR A 88 1.99 -4.25 -4.78
C THR A 88 2.14 -2.73 -4.85
N LEU A 89 2.23 -2.17 -6.05
CA LEU A 89 2.33 -0.73 -6.25
C LEU A 89 1.11 -0.22 -7.00
N LEU A 90 0.49 0.85 -6.50
CA LEU A 90 -0.51 1.64 -7.24
C LEU A 90 0.04 3.05 -7.44
N VAL A 91 0.28 3.43 -8.68
CA VAL A 91 0.79 4.76 -9.02
C VAL A 91 -0.26 5.51 -9.80
N VAL A 92 -0.54 6.74 -9.37
CA VAL A 92 -1.30 7.74 -10.15
C VAL A 92 -0.29 8.66 -10.81
N SER A 93 -0.31 8.76 -12.14
CA SER A 93 0.54 9.71 -12.85
C SER A 93 -0.01 10.09 -14.22
N HIS A 94 0.25 11.33 -14.63
CA HIS A 94 0.11 11.77 -16.02
C HIS A 94 1.34 11.48 -16.90
N ASP A 95 2.50 11.11 -16.31
CA ASP A 95 3.72 10.76 -17.03
C ASP A 95 3.90 9.23 -17.11
N LEU A 96 3.57 8.68 -18.27
CA LEU A 96 3.54 7.23 -18.47
C LEU A 96 4.87 6.66 -18.95
N LYS A 97 5.73 7.46 -19.60
CA LYS A 97 6.87 6.96 -20.38
C LYS A 97 7.89 6.23 -19.52
N GLU A 98 8.25 6.82 -18.38
CA GLU A 98 9.28 6.29 -17.51
C GLU A 98 8.77 5.10 -16.66
N LEU A 99 7.47 5.07 -16.36
CA LEU A 99 6.84 4.02 -15.57
C LEU A 99 6.39 2.82 -16.40
N ALA A 100 6.24 2.97 -17.72
CA ALA A 100 5.69 1.96 -18.62
C ALA A 100 6.27 0.55 -18.44
N SER A 101 7.59 0.46 -18.25
CA SER A 101 8.29 -0.82 -18.09
C SER A 101 7.97 -1.56 -16.78
N LEU A 102 7.38 -0.87 -15.80
CA LEU A 102 7.05 -1.42 -14.49
C LEU A 102 5.59 -1.88 -14.38
N VAL A 103 4.72 -1.42 -15.28
CA VAL A 103 3.27 -1.57 -15.16
C VAL A 103 2.79 -2.92 -15.68
N ASP A 104 2.20 -3.72 -14.80
CA ASP A 104 1.54 -4.98 -15.18
C ASP A 104 0.09 -4.78 -15.63
N GLN A 105 -0.60 -3.80 -15.03
CA GLN A 105 -2.00 -3.47 -15.31
C GLN A 105 -2.23 -1.96 -15.22
N SER A 106 -3.04 -1.42 -16.12
CA SER A 106 -3.36 0.00 -16.18
C SER A 106 -4.86 0.26 -16.32
N TRP A 107 -5.26 1.42 -15.80
CA TRP A 107 -6.60 1.96 -15.96
C TRP A 107 -6.50 3.44 -16.34
N ARG A 108 -7.36 3.90 -17.24
CA ARG A 108 -7.53 5.32 -17.56
C ARG A 108 -8.72 5.88 -16.81
N MET A 109 -8.49 6.97 -16.09
CA MET A 109 -9.55 7.80 -15.55
C MET A 109 -10.08 8.71 -16.65
N GLU A 110 -11.35 8.60 -16.97
CA GLU A 110 -12.04 9.46 -17.94
C GLU A 110 -12.53 10.75 -17.25
N MET A 111 -12.79 11.80 -18.04
CA MET A 111 -13.29 13.09 -17.55
C MET A 111 -14.68 13.00 -16.89
N ASP A 112 -15.44 11.96 -17.19
CA ASP A 112 -16.74 11.66 -16.57
C ASP A 112 -16.62 10.90 -15.23
N GLY A 113 -15.39 10.67 -14.76
CA GLY A 113 -15.10 9.97 -13.50
C GLY A 113 -15.12 8.44 -13.62
N VAL A 114 -15.22 7.89 -14.83
CA VAL A 114 -15.19 6.44 -15.05
C VAL A 114 -13.75 5.95 -15.19
N LEU A 115 -13.42 4.91 -14.43
CA LEU A 115 -12.14 4.21 -14.54
C LEU A 115 -12.26 3.01 -15.49
N LYS A 116 -11.58 3.06 -16.65
CA LYS A 116 -11.59 1.98 -17.64
C LYS A 116 -10.26 1.25 -17.66
N ARG A 117 -10.30 -0.08 -17.58
CA ARG A 117 -9.10 -0.90 -17.79
C ARG A 117 -8.71 -0.83 -19.26
N GLU A 118 -7.48 -0.39 -19.53
CA GLU A 118 -6.93 -0.33 -20.88
C GLU A 118 -5.41 -0.53 -20.84
N ARG A 119 -4.81 -0.87 -21.97
CA ARG A 119 -3.35 -0.95 -22.08
C ARG A 119 -2.76 0.47 -22.10
N LEU A 120 -1.60 0.66 -21.48
CA LEU A 120 -0.88 1.93 -21.54
C LEU A 120 -0.67 2.38 -23.00
N PRO A 121 -0.99 3.65 -23.34
CA PRO A 121 -0.81 4.22 -24.68
C PRO A 121 0.64 4.67 -24.89
N VAL A 122 1.60 3.75 -24.75
CA VAL A 122 3.05 3.98 -24.86
C VAL A 122 3.73 2.95 -25.74
#